data_AF-A0A438G3P8-F1
#
_entry.id   AF-A0A438G3P8-F1
#
_cell.length_a   1.000
_cell.length_b   1.000
_cell.length_c   1.000
_cell.angle_alpha   90.00
_cell.angle_beta   90.00
_cell.angle_gamma   90.00
#
_symmetry.space_group_name_H-M   'P 1'
#
loop_
_entity.id
_entity.type
_entity.pdbx_description
1 polymer ?
#
loop_
_entity_poly.entity_id
_entity_poly.type
_entity_poly.pdbx_seq_one_letter_code
_entity_poly.pdbx_strand_id
1 'polypeptide(L)'
;MNQTTTMMPTKRKQEKELVCLSQWMYEAAIPFNAVTYPSFQPMIEAIGQYGVGMKGPTFHEVRVTNLKKELALTKDLMKDHMVEWGKMDVQLCHWMDR
;
A
#
# COMPACT_ATOMS: atom_id res chain seq x y z
N MET A 1 -2.14 32.29 -18.25
CA MET A 1 -2.86 31.01 -18.12
C MET A 1 -2.00 29.96 -18.78
N ASN A 2 -1.30 29.15 -18.00
CA ASN A 2 -0.29 28.22 -18.52
C ASN A 2 -0.95 26.86 -18.68
N GLN A 3 -1.16 26.45 -19.93
CA GLN A 3 -1.75 25.16 -20.25
C GLN A 3 -0.70 24.08 -20.00
N THR A 4 -0.85 23.36 -18.88
CA THR A 4 -0.14 22.10 -18.64
C THR A 4 -0.78 21.04 -19.54
N THR A 5 -0.22 20.84 -20.72
CA THR A 5 -0.59 19.71 -21.59
C THR A 5 -0.12 18.43 -20.93
N THR A 6 -1.01 17.73 -20.26
CA THR A 6 -0.83 16.35 -19.81
C THR A 6 -0.61 15.47 -21.04
N MET A 7 0.66 15.20 -21.36
CA MET A 7 1.03 14.27 -22.42
C MET A 7 0.67 12.85 -21.96
N MET A 8 -0.42 12.30 -22.51
CA MET A 8 -0.77 10.89 -22.33
C MET A 8 0.42 10.02 -22.76
N PRO A 9 0.85 9.03 -21.95
CA PRO A 9 1.97 8.19 -22.32
C PRO A 9 1.64 7.40 -23.59
N THR A 10 2.59 7.36 -24.54
CA THR A 10 2.46 6.54 -25.74
C THR A 10 2.52 5.06 -25.37
N LYS A 11 1.79 4.19 -26.09
CA LYS A 11 1.77 2.73 -25.83
C LYS A 11 3.17 2.12 -25.61
N ARG A 12 4.14 2.56 -26.42
CA ARG A 12 5.55 2.12 -26.32
C ARG A 12 6.26 2.51 -25.02
N LYS A 13 5.88 3.63 -24.41
CA LYS A 13 6.48 4.09 -23.13
C LYS A 13 5.94 3.25 -21.98
N GLN A 14 4.64 2.97 -21.99
CA GLN A 14 3.99 2.11 -20.99
C GLN A 14 4.54 0.68 -21.04
N GLU A 15 4.74 0.12 -22.24
CA GLU A 15 5.32 -1.22 -22.42
C GLU A 15 6.71 -1.34 -21.76
N LYS A 16 7.59 -0.35 -21.94
CA LYS A 16 8.93 -0.35 -21.33
C LYS A 16 8.86 -0.32 -19.81
N GLU A 17 8.00 0.53 -19.25
CA GLU A 17 7.82 0.67 -17.80
C GLU A 17 7.30 -0.63 -17.17
N LEU A 18 6.37 -1.31 -17.84
CA LEU A 18 5.84 -2.61 -17.40
C LEU A 18 6.89 -3.74 -17.45
N VAL A 19 7.78 -3.74 -18.45
CA VAL A 19 8.90 -4.71 -18.51
C VAL A 19 9.88 -4.50 -17.35
N CYS A 20 10.21 -3.25 -17.01
CA CYS A 20 11.06 -2.98 -15.85
C CYS A 20 10.41 -3.43 -14.54
N LEU A 21 9.11 -3.16 -14.38
CA LEU A 21 8.36 -3.60 -13.21
C LEU A 21 8.32 -5.13 -13.10
N SER A 22 8.04 -5.84 -14.19
CA SER A 22 7.94 -7.31 -14.18
C SER A 22 9.29 -7.97 -13.92
N GLN A 23 10.38 -7.41 -14.43
CA GLN A 23 11.74 -7.86 -14.11
C GLN A 23 12.05 -7.69 -12.62
N TRP A 24 11.76 -6.51 -12.05
CA TRP A 24 11.96 -6.27 -10.61
C TRP A 24 11.13 -7.23 -9.74
N MET A 25 9.87 -7.47 -10.12
CA MET A 25 9.02 -8.44 -9.42
C MET A 25 9.59 -9.85 -9.48
N TYR A 26 10.12 -10.27 -10.62
CA TYR A 26 10.76 -11.57 -10.78
C TYR A 26 12.02 -11.70 -9.91
N GLU A 27 12.91 -10.70 -9.94
CA GLU A 27 14.15 -10.67 -9.14
C GLU A 27 13.87 -10.68 -7.63
N ALA A 28 12.83 -9.95 -7.20
CA ALA A 28 12.42 -9.88 -5.79
C ALA A 28 11.51 -11.03 -5.35
N ALA A 29 11.21 -11.99 -6.24
CA ALA A 29 10.27 -13.08 -6.01
C ALA A 29 8.89 -12.61 -5.51
N ILE A 30 8.42 -11.47 -6.02
CA ILE A 30 7.11 -10.90 -5.67
C ILE A 30 6.03 -11.65 -6.46
N PRO A 31 5.04 -12.25 -5.76
CA PRO A 31 3.91 -12.90 -6.42
C PRO A 31 3.15 -11.96 -7.38
N PHE A 32 2.76 -12.47 -8.55
CA PHE A 32 2.07 -11.64 -9.56
C PHE A 32 0.70 -11.12 -9.10
N ASN A 33 0.04 -11.81 -8.17
CA ASN A 33 -1.19 -11.30 -7.55
C ASN A 33 -0.96 -10.00 -6.76
N ALA A 34 0.29 -9.57 -6.52
CA ALA A 34 0.56 -8.27 -5.89
C ALA A 34 -0.06 -7.10 -6.66
N VAL A 35 -0.19 -7.19 -7.99
CA VAL A 35 -0.81 -6.11 -8.79
C VAL A 35 -2.33 -6.02 -8.63
N THR A 36 -2.97 -7.03 -8.03
CA THR A 36 -4.43 -7.02 -7.81
C THR A 36 -4.84 -6.35 -6.50
N TYR A 37 -3.88 -6.00 -5.64
CA TYR A 37 -4.21 -5.32 -4.39
C TYR A 37 -4.66 -3.87 -4.67
N PRO A 38 -5.68 -3.36 -3.95
CA PRO A 38 -6.16 -1.99 -4.11
C PRO A 38 -5.09 -0.92 -3.87
N SER A 39 -4.05 -1.25 -3.10
CA SER A 39 -2.92 -0.37 -2.82
C SER A 39 -1.95 -0.20 -4.00
N PHE A 40 -2.01 -1.07 -5.02
CA PHE A 40 -1.04 -1.07 -6.12
C PHE A 40 -1.17 0.18 -7.01
N GLN A 41 -2.39 0.52 -7.44
CA GLN A 41 -2.61 1.69 -8.29
C GLN A 41 -2.24 3.02 -7.60
N PRO A 42 -2.65 3.29 -6.34
CA PRO A 42 -2.20 4.47 -5.60
C PRO A 42 -0.67 4.55 -5.44
N MET A 43 0.01 3.42 -5.25
CA MET A 43 1.46 3.38 -5.18
C MET A 43 2.09 3.84 -6.51
N ILE A 44 1.63 3.33 -7.66
CA ILE A 44 2.14 3.74 -8.98
C ILE A 44 1.88 5.22 -9.23
N GLU A 45 0.69 5.72 -8.88
CA GLU A 45 0.34 7.14 -9.03
C GLU A 45 1.23 8.05 -8.17
N ALA A 46 1.48 7.68 -6.91
CA ALA A 46 2.37 8.45 -6.04
C ALA A 46 3.80 8.52 -6.60
N ILE A 47 4.33 7.42 -7.13
CA ILE A 47 5.64 7.39 -7.79
C ILE A 47 5.63 8.26 -9.06
N GLY A 48 4.59 8.15 -9.88
CA GLY A 48 4.43 8.93 -11.11
C GLY A 48 4.31 10.44 -10.86
N GLN A 49 3.62 10.85 -9.80
CA GLN A 49 3.48 12.24 -9.38
C GLN A 49 4.79 12.85 -8.87
N TYR A 50 5.65 12.06 -8.22
CA TYR A 50 6.98 12.52 -7.84
C TYR A 50 7.83 12.84 -9.07
N GLY A 51 7.80 11.95 -10.08
CA GLY A 51 8.51 12.12 -11.35
C GLY A 51 9.95 11.62 -11.34
N VAL A 52 10.70 12.02 -12.37
CA VAL A 52 12.08 11.56 -12.59
C VAL A 52 13.00 12.08 -11.49
N GLY A 53 13.80 11.18 -10.91
CA GLY A 53 14.76 11.53 -9.85
C GLY A 53 14.35 11.05 -8.45
N MET A 54 13.17 10.40 -8.31
CA MET A 54 12.83 9.70 -7.08
C MET A 54 13.88 8.62 -6.80
N LYS A 55 14.52 8.70 -5.63
CA LYS A 55 15.36 7.62 -5.14
C LYS A 55 14.47 6.57 -4.50
N GLY A 56 14.75 5.29 -4.77
CA GLY A 56 14.11 4.20 -4.06
C GLY A 56 14.35 4.32 -2.56
N PRO A 57 13.39 3.90 -1.72
CA PRO A 57 13.57 3.93 -0.28
C PRO A 57 14.65 2.94 0.15
N THR A 58 15.36 3.27 1.23
CA THR A 58 16.32 2.37 1.85
C THR A 58 15.59 1.28 2.66
N PHE A 59 16.27 0.15 2.89
CA PHE A 59 15.74 -0.94 3.71
C PHE A 59 15.27 -0.46 5.10
N HIS A 60 16.02 0.46 5.71
CA HIS A 60 15.67 1.02 7.01
C HIS A 60 14.40 1.86 6.95
N GLU A 61 14.23 2.72 5.94
CA GLU A 61 13.03 3.54 5.78
C GLU A 61 11.77 2.71 5.59
N VAL A 62 11.84 1.66 4.77
CA VAL A 62 10.71 0.74 4.57
C VAL A 62 10.39 0.01 5.88
N ARG A 63 11.38 -0.67 6.47
CA ARG A 63 11.18 -1.56 7.63
C ARG A 63 10.82 -0.81 8.91
N VAL A 64 11.50 0.30 9.19
CA VAL A 64 11.43 0.96 10.50
C VAL A 64 10.45 2.11 10.48
N THR A 65 10.42 2.90 9.42
CA THR A 65 9.62 4.13 9.39
C THR A 65 8.23 3.86 8.84
N ASN A 66 8.13 3.29 7.64
CA ASN A 66 6.85 3.18 6.94
C ASN A 66 5.99 2.05 7.52
N LEU A 67 6.57 0.87 7.74
CA LEU A 67 5.85 -0.26 8.34
C LEU A 67 5.35 0.03 9.77
N LYS A 68 6.08 0.81 10.56
CA LYS A 68 5.58 1.23 11.89
C LYS A 68 4.40 2.19 11.80
N LYS A 69 4.39 3.09 10.82
CA LYS A 69 3.26 3.99 10.57
C LYS A 69 2.04 3.22 10.12
N GLU A 70 2.18 2.29 9.17
CA GLU A 70 1.08 1.42 8.73
C GLU A 70 0.53 0.56 9.88
N LEU A 71 1.40 0.03 10.73
CA LEU A 71 0.98 -0.72 11.93
C LEU A 71 0.18 0.16 12.90
N ALA A 72 0.60 1.41 13.11
CA ALA A 72 -0.11 2.35 13.97
C ALA A 72 -1.49 2.71 13.39
N LEU A 73 -1.56 3.01 12.09
CA LEU A 73 -2.82 3.30 11.40
C LEU A 73 -3.79 2.12 11.49
N THR A 74 -3.30 0.90 11.27
CA THR A 74 -4.10 -0.32 11.38
C THR A 74 -4.62 -0.50 12.81
N LYS A 75 -3.76 -0.32 13.81
CA LYS A 75 -4.17 -0.40 15.23
C LYS A 75 -5.23 0.65 15.56
N ASP A 76 -5.06 1.87 15.08
CA ASP A 76 -6.01 2.95 15.32
C ASP A 76 -7.37 2.64 14.69
N LEU A 77 -7.40 2.14 13.45
CA LEU A 77 -8.63 1.72 12.78
C LEU A 77 -9.33 0.56 13.52
N MET A 78 -8.55 -0.32 14.17
CA MET A 78 -9.08 -1.45 14.92
C MET A 78 -9.57 -1.09 16.34
N LYS A 79 -9.27 0.11 16.87
CA LYS A 79 -9.58 0.47 18.26
C LYS A 79 -11.07 0.33 18.58
N ASP A 80 -11.93 0.87 17.72
CA ASP A 80 -13.37 0.87 17.95
C ASP A 80 -13.93 -0.57 17.92
N HIS A 81 -13.46 -1.39 16.97
CA HIS A 81 -13.81 -2.80 16.89
C HIS A 81 -13.34 -3.61 18.11
N MET A 82 -12.15 -3.32 18.64
CA MET A 82 -11.63 -3.98 19.85
C MET A 82 -12.46 -3.65 21.10
N VAL A 83 -12.99 -2.42 21.19
CA VAL A 83 -13.89 -2.03 22.28
C VAL A 83 -15.22 -2.77 22.19
N GLU A 84 -15.78 -2.92 20.99
CA GLU A 84 -17.00 -3.69 20.76
C GLU A 84 -16.80 -5.18 21.06
N TRP A 85 -15.68 -5.77 20.62
CA TRP A 85 -15.32 -7.15 20.91
C TRP A 85 -15.19 -7.41 22.42
N GLY A 86 -14.51 -6.51 23.16
CA GLY A 86 -14.40 -6.65 24.61
C GLY A 86 -15.75 -6.61 25.33
N LYS A 87 -16.73 -5.84 24.82
CA LYS A 87 -18.11 -5.86 25.36
C LYS A 87 -18.82 -7.18 25.05
N MET A 88 -18.64 -7.71 23.84
CA MET A 88 -19.23 -8.98 23.43
C MET A 88 -18.66 -10.16 24.23
N ASP A 89 -17.35 -10.15 24.50
CA ASP A 89 -16.69 -11.17 25.33
C ASP A 89 -17.23 -11.16 26.75
N VAL A 90 -17.36 -9.98 27.38
CA VAL A 90 -17.93 -9.85 28.74
C VAL A 90 -19.39 -10.30 28.77
N GLN A 91 -20.18 -9.97 27.73
CA GLN A 91 -21.55 -10.44 27.61
C GLN A 91 -21.61 -11.96 27.47
N LEU A 92 -20.79 -12.55 26.60
CA LEU A 92 -20.72 -14.00 26.39
C LEU A 92 -20.33 -14.75 27.67
N CYS A 93 -19.35 -14.25 28.42
CA CYS A 93 -18.99 -14.79 29.73
C CYS A 93 -20.18 -14.74 30.70
N HIS A 94 -20.88 -13.60 30.77
CA HIS A 94 -22.07 -13.46 31.61
C HIS A 94 -23.22 -14.42 31.22
N TRP A 95 -23.37 -14.70 29.92
CA TRP A 95 -24.33 -15.70 29.43
C TRP A 95 -23.94 -17.14 29.77
N MET A 96 -22.64 -17.43 29.89
CA MET A 96 -22.12 -18.76 30.22
C MET A 96 -22.15 -19.06 31.73
N ASP A 97 -22.13 -18.03 32.57
CA ASP A 97 -22.19 -18.15 34.03
C ASP A 97 -23.63 -18.26 34.60
N ARG A 98 -24.65 -18.26 33.72
CA ARG A 98 -26.07 -18.42 34.06
C ARG A 98 -26.58 -19.80 33.70
#